data_AF-A0A2H5ATM4-F1
#
_entry.id   AF-A0A2H5ATM4-F1
#
_cell.length_a   1.000
_cell.length_b   1.000
_cell.length_c   1.000
_cell.angle_alpha   90.00
_cell.angle_beta   90.00
_cell.angle_gamma   90.00
#
_symmetry.space_group_name_H-M   'P 1'
#
loop_
_entity.id
_entity.type
_entity.pdbx_description
1 polymer ?
#
loop_
_entity_poly.entity_id
_entity_poly.type
_entity_poly.pdbx_seq_one_letter_code
_entity_poly.pdbx_strand_id
1 'polypeptide(L)'
;MAERRAAAVLAEYQSARDLGPVFELGSADAELNELRACLIEELALRGRRAEDAPEAVAWAAASPFWQEHPLSWLPWRLTPMEGRPTLPHYFAGGSAGGLQYTLPEGARLPGRAAGDLPVVTGNRLDFALEAAVERWAGRHNGRVESSIHLTDGPVGPDTVHPVLLSLGLDCLEGLATSEHLAVFTTTPAEAWRVLFTAASLGGGHDDYRWRGAYGRLAAWRSIAALVGVPDDARPGEVEQRAAACTWYGFNASTDWFNYADMDIGLLVVSPDGRRLAVLAATDYDGG
;
A
#
# COMPACT_ATOMS: atom_id res chain seq x y z
N MET A 1 12.21 8.76 14.34
CA MET A 1 11.93 9.56 13.11
C MET A 1 13.22 9.90 12.36
N ALA A 2 14.29 10.27 13.07
CA ALA A 2 15.59 10.58 12.47
C ALA A 2 16.22 9.35 11.80
N GLU A 3 16.08 8.17 12.40
CA GLU A 3 16.62 6.87 11.97
C GLU A 3 16.10 6.51 10.59
N ARG A 4 14.78 6.65 10.37
CA ARG A 4 14.12 6.39 9.08
C ARG A 4 14.66 7.30 7.97
N ARG A 5 14.87 8.59 8.29
CA ARG A 5 15.44 9.56 7.32
C ARG A 5 16.91 9.25 7.04
N ALA A 6 17.68 8.96 8.08
CA ALA A 6 19.09 8.59 7.96
C ALA A 6 19.25 7.32 7.13
N ALA A 7 18.43 6.29 7.35
CA ALA A 7 18.42 5.08 6.53
C ALA A 7 18.17 5.39 5.05
N ALA A 8 17.16 6.20 4.73
CA ALA A 8 16.87 6.59 3.34
C ALA A 8 18.05 7.34 2.70
N VAL A 9 18.67 8.28 3.41
CA VAL A 9 19.82 9.05 2.89
C VAL A 9 21.06 8.17 2.72
N LEU A 10 21.39 7.34 3.72
CA LEU A 10 22.50 6.39 3.64
C LEU A 10 22.29 5.41 2.50
N ALA A 11 21.10 4.83 2.40
CA ALA A 11 20.75 3.91 1.35
C ALA A 11 20.81 4.57 -0.02
N GLU A 12 20.52 5.87 -0.18
CA GLU A 12 20.60 6.61 -1.45
C GLU A 12 22.03 6.70 -1.99
N TYR A 13 22.98 7.06 -1.12
CA TYR A 13 24.33 7.45 -1.52
C TYR A 13 25.40 6.38 -1.31
N GLN A 14 25.12 5.33 -0.53
CA GLN A 14 26.10 4.29 -0.21
C GLN A 14 25.69 2.94 -0.81
N SER A 15 26.70 2.13 -1.16
CA SER A 15 26.47 0.73 -1.52
C SER A 15 26.19 -0.09 -0.26
N ALA A 16 25.54 -1.25 -0.41
CA ALA A 16 25.31 -2.16 0.72
C ALA A 16 26.64 -2.52 1.41
N ARG A 17 27.69 -2.78 0.64
CA ARG A 17 29.02 -3.13 1.15
C ARG A 17 29.65 -2.00 1.98
N ASP A 18 29.54 -0.75 1.53
CA ASP A 18 30.10 0.40 2.26
C ASP A 18 29.33 0.67 3.57
N LEU A 19 28.10 0.18 3.67
CA LEU A 19 27.27 0.26 4.87
C LEU A 19 27.52 -0.89 5.88
N GLY A 20 28.36 -1.87 5.55
CA GLY A 20 28.72 -2.99 6.44
C GLY A 20 29.05 -2.57 7.89
N PRO A 21 29.89 -1.53 8.11
CA PRO A 21 30.22 -1.07 9.46
C PRO A 21 29.01 -0.64 10.31
N VAL A 22 27.91 -0.19 9.70
CA VAL A 22 26.68 0.16 10.43
C VAL A 22 26.09 -1.08 11.12
N PHE A 23 26.26 -2.27 10.53
CA PHE A 23 25.73 -3.53 11.03
C PHE A 23 26.65 -4.28 12.00
N GLU A 24 27.85 -3.74 12.31
CA GLU A 24 28.76 -4.41 13.24
C GLU A 24 28.10 -4.71 14.59
N LEU A 25 28.24 -5.95 15.04
CA LEU A 25 27.72 -6.41 16.32
C LEU A 25 28.43 -5.69 17.48
N GLY A 26 27.70 -5.37 18.55
CA GLY A 26 28.32 -4.84 19.78
C GLY A 26 27.56 -3.72 20.48
N SER A 27 26.54 -3.15 19.84
CA SER A 27 25.67 -2.15 20.46
C SER A 27 24.24 -2.68 20.60
N ALA A 28 23.69 -2.58 21.81
CA ALA A 28 22.27 -2.83 22.11
C ALA A 28 21.42 -1.55 21.99
N ASP A 29 21.96 -0.47 21.42
CA ASP A 29 21.27 0.79 21.22
C ASP A 29 20.04 0.61 20.31
N ALA A 30 18.87 1.01 20.83
CA ALA A 30 17.59 0.88 20.16
C ALA A 30 17.51 1.75 18.90
N GLU A 31 18.07 2.95 18.91
CA GLU A 31 18.04 3.88 17.77
C GLU A 31 18.92 3.36 16.63
N LEU A 32 20.08 2.79 16.97
CA LEU A 32 20.95 2.15 15.99
C LEU A 32 20.32 0.87 15.41
N ASN A 33 19.64 0.07 16.22
CA ASN A 33 18.94 -1.12 15.74
C ASN A 33 17.74 -0.78 14.85
N GLU A 34 17.00 0.29 15.16
CA GLU A 34 15.96 0.85 14.30
C GLU A 34 16.55 1.34 12.97
N LEU A 35 17.69 2.04 13.00
CA LEU A 35 18.40 2.47 11.80
C LEU A 35 18.78 1.27 10.91
N ARG A 36 19.34 0.21 11.50
CA ARG A 36 19.73 -1.03 10.78
C ARG A 36 18.52 -1.71 10.15
N ALA A 37 17.43 -1.86 10.89
CA ALA A 37 16.19 -2.43 10.38
C ALA A 37 15.63 -1.62 9.21
N CYS A 38 15.60 -0.30 9.32
CA CYS A 38 15.18 0.57 8.22
C CYS A 38 16.13 0.47 7.02
N LEU A 39 17.44 0.34 7.25
CA LEU A 39 18.44 0.33 6.20
C LEU A 39 18.34 -0.90 5.29
N ILE A 40 18.00 -2.07 5.84
CA ILE A 40 17.72 -3.29 5.05
C ILE A 40 16.61 -3.02 4.03
N GLU A 41 15.50 -2.43 4.50
CA GLU A 41 14.33 -2.16 3.67
C GLU A 41 14.55 -1.02 2.66
N GLU A 42 15.30 0.02 3.05
CA GLU A 42 15.66 1.13 2.16
C GLU A 42 16.65 0.71 1.06
N LEU A 43 17.50 -0.29 1.32
CA LEU A 43 18.34 -0.93 0.29
C LEU A 43 17.47 -1.74 -0.69
N ALA A 44 16.53 -2.53 -0.16
CA ALA A 44 15.61 -3.32 -0.98
C ALA A 44 14.81 -2.43 -1.94
N LEU A 45 14.23 -1.33 -1.44
CA LEU A 45 13.49 -0.34 -2.24
C LEU A 45 14.31 0.26 -3.40
N ARG A 46 15.64 0.31 -3.26
CA ARG A 46 16.57 0.81 -4.29
C ARG A 46 17.14 -0.30 -5.18
N GLY A 47 16.60 -1.51 -5.09
CA GLY A 47 17.07 -2.68 -5.83
C GLY A 47 18.46 -3.15 -5.40
N ARG A 48 18.95 -2.72 -4.23
CA ARG A 48 20.21 -3.18 -3.64
C ARG A 48 19.95 -4.33 -2.70
N ARG A 49 20.91 -5.23 -2.58
CA ARG A 49 20.82 -6.42 -1.72
C ARG A 49 21.56 -6.14 -0.43
N ALA A 50 20.83 -6.09 0.68
CA ALA A 50 21.46 -6.00 2.00
C ALA A 50 22.38 -7.20 2.27
N GLU A 51 22.12 -8.34 1.63
CA GLU A 51 22.96 -9.54 1.70
C GLU A 51 24.35 -9.38 1.07
N ASP A 52 24.58 -8.31 0.31
CA ASP A 52 25.93 -7.99 -0.21
C ASP A 52 26.85 -7.45 0.90
N ALA A 53 26.31 -7.14 2.08
CA ALA A 53 27.03 -6.86 3.32
C ALA A 53 26.94 -8.06 4.29
N PRO A 54 28.02 -8.84 4.46
CA PRO A 54 28.04 -9.96 5.40
C PRO A 54 27.67 -9.57 6.84
N GLU A 55 28.01 -8.35 7.25
CA GLU A 55 27.69 -7.78 8.55
C GLU A 55 26.18 -7.63 8.74
N ALA A 56 25.43 -7.26 7.70
CA ALA A 56 23.97 -7.16 7.77
C ALA A 56 23.32 -8.52 7.98
N VAL A 57 23.80 -9.56 7.29
CA VAL A 57 23.33 -10.94 7.47
C VAL A 57 23.66 -11.45 8.87
N ALA A 58 24.89 -11.21 9.34
CA ALA A 58 25.32 -11.60 10.68
C ALA A 58 24.50 -10.89 11.77
N TRP A 59 24.25 -9.59 11.62
CA TRP A 59 23.42 -8.82 12.54
C TRP A 59 21.99 -9.34 12.58
N ALA A 60 21.34 -9.52 11.42
CA ALA A 60 19.97 -10.00 11.35
C ALA A 60 19.81 -11.41 11.96
N ALA A 61 20.79 -12.29 11.75
CA ALA A 61 20.78 -13.63 12.33
C ALA A 61 20.94 -13.61 13.87
N ALA A 62 21.79 -12.72 14.39
CA ALA A 62 22.13 -12.68 15.82
C ALA A 62 21.26 -11.72 16.66
N SER A 63 20.50 -10.82 16.04
CA SER A 63 19.76 -9.75 16.70
C SER A 63 18.35 -10.19 17.10
N PRO A 64 18.03 -10.31 18.41
CA PRO A 64 16.65 -10.55 18.85
C PRO A 64 15.73 -9.40 18.46
N PHE A 65 16.27 -8.16 18.44
CA PHE A 65 15.53 -6.99 17.96
C PHE A 65 15.01 -7.22 16.55
N TRP A 66 15.85 -7.68 15.61
CA TRP A 66 15.42 -7.95 14.24
C TRP A 66 14.38 -9.08 14.17
N GLN A 67 14.59 -10.18 14.89
CA GLN A 67 13.68 -11.33 14.86
C GLN A 67 12.26 -11.00 15.32
N GLU A 68 12.11 -10.04 16.23
CA GLU A 68 10.81 -9.54 16.71
C GLU A 68 10.36 -8.27 15.98
N HIS A 69 11.22 -7.68 15.14
CA HIS A 69 10.95 -6.42 14.48
C HIS A 69 9.88 -6.58 13.39
N PRO A 70 8.90 -5.68 13.28
CA PRO A 70 7.86 -5.78 12.25
C PRO A 70 8.40 -5.70 10.81
N LEU A 71 9.52 -5.01 10.58
CA LEU A 71 10.17 -4.98 9.25
C LEU A 71 10.79 -6.33 8.86
N SER A 72 11.08 -7.22 9.82
CA SER A 72 11.64 -8.55 9.49
C SER A 72 10.67 -9.47 8.78
N TRP A 73 9.37 -9.15 8.84
CA TRP A 73 8.36 -9.82 8.03
C TRP A 73 8.56 -9.58 6.54
N LEU A 74 9.17 -8.46 6.12
CA LEU A 74 9.31 -8.12 4.71
C LEU A 74 10.44 -8.89 4.00
N PRO A 75 10.29 -9.20 2.70
CA PRO A 75 11.39 -9.76 1.92
C PRO A 75 12.52 -8.74 1.75
N TRP A 76 13.78 -9.16 1.86
CA TRP A 76 14.97 -8.29 1.72
C TRP A 76 15.21 -7.77 0.29
N ARG A 77 14.31 -8.11 -0.63
CA ARG A 77 14.35 -7.70 -2.03
C ARG A 77 12.95 -7.34 -2.48
N LEU A 78 12.87 -6.50 -3.50
CA LEU A 78 11.60 -6.26 -4.16
C LEU A 78 11.10 -7.52 -4.82
N THR A 79 9.81 -7.75 -4.61
CA THR A 79 9.05 -8.83 -5.22
C THR A 79 8.38 -8.36 -6.52
N PRO A 80 7.89 -9.27 -7.38
CA PRO A 80 7.09 -8.88 -8.55
C PRO A 80 5.87 -8.03 -8.20
N MET A 81 5.26 -8.27 -7.03
CA MET A 81 4.14 -7.47 -6.51
C MET A 81 4.54 -6.02 -6.24
N GLU A 82 5.79 -5.73 -5.93
CA GLU A 82 6.24 -4.37 -5.63
C GLU A 82 6.71 -3.61 -6.89
N GLY A 83 7.02 -4.35 -7.96
CA GLY A 83 7.46 -3.80 -9.22
C GLY A 83 8.68 -2.90 -9.07
N ARG A 84 8.54 -1.63 -9.48
CA ARG A 84 9.56 -0.59 -9.30
C ARG A 84 8.94 0.57 -8.51
N PRO A 85 9.17 0.66 -7.20
CA PRO A 85 8.66 1.77 -6.41
C PRO A 85 9.24 3.08 -6.93
N THR A 86 8.41 4.10 -7.03
CA THR A 86 8.89 5.45 -7.25
C THR A 86 9.22 6.03 -5.87
N LEU A 87 10.47 6.41 -5.65
CA LEU A 87 10.96 6.90 -4.36
C LEU A 87 11.18 8.42 -4.40
N PRO A 88 11.00 9.12 -3.27
CA PRO A 88 11.45 10.50 -3.16
C PRO A 88 12.98 10.54 -3.25
N HIS A 89 13.52 11.50 -4.01
CA HIS A 89 14.94 11.77 -3.97
C HIS A 89 15.25 12.65 -2.75
N TYR A 90 16.05 12.12 -1.83
CA TYR A 90 16.47 12.82 -0.62
C TYR A 90 17.88 13.39 -0.80
N PHE A 91 18.06 14.67 -0.47
CA PHE A 91 19.36 15.34 -0.40
C PHE A 91 19.59 15.92 1.00
N ALA A 92 20.84 16.24 1.34
CA ALA A 92 21.21 16.73 2.67
C ALA A 92 20.42 17.98 3.13
N GLY A 93 19.88 18.76 2.19
CA GLY A 93 19.07 19.95 2.43
C GLY A 93 17.56 19.83 2.19
N GLY A 94 17.01 18.65 1.86
CA GLY A 94 15.57 18.51 1.54
C GLY A 94 15.21 17.26 0.73
N SER A 95 13.98 17.22 0.20
CA SER A 95 13.51 16.18 -0.73
C SER A 95 12.96 16.80 -2.00
N ALA A 96 13.20 16.18 -3.16
CA ALA A 96 12.57 16.57 -4.43
C ALA A 96 11.43 15.58 -4.76
N GLY A 97 10.25 16.13 -5.05
CA GLY A 97 9.02 15.39 -5.37
C GLY A 97 8.88 15.08 -6.87
N GLY A 98 8.21 13.96 -7.16
CA GLY A 98 7.92 13.48 -8.52
C GLY A 98 6.99 12.26 -8.51
N LEU A 99 6.06 12.19 -7.54
CA LEU A 99 5.27 11.00 -7.26
C LEU A 99 3.78 11.29 -7.52
N GLN A 100 3.18 10.43 -8.35
CA GLN A 100 1.74 10.44 -8.65
C GLN A 100 1.08 9.43 -7.70
N TYR A 101 0.02 9.84 -6.97
CA TYR A 101 -0.77 8.89 -6.18
C TYR A 101 -1.87 8.24 -7.03
N THR A 102 -2.07 8.69 -8.27
CA THR A 102 -3.09 8.14 -9.16
C THR A 102 -2.68 6.76 -9.68
N LEU A 103 -3.60 5.80 -9.59
CA LEU A 103 -3.46 4.55 -10.34
C LEU A 103 -3.38 4.88 -11.84
N PRO A 104 -2.45 4.28 -12.60
CA PRO A 104 -2.50 4.38 -14.05
C PRO A 104 -3.84 3.81 -14.52
N GLU A 105 -4.58 4.57 -15.34
CA GLU A 105 -5.84 4.11 -15.88
C GLU A 105 -5.60 2.88 -16.77
N GLY A 106 -5.92 1.69 -16.25
CA GLY A 106 -5.95 0.46 -17.04
C GLY A 106 -7.14 0.44 -18.00
N ALA A 107 -7.48 -0.74 -18.54
CA ALA A 107 -8.63 -0.85 -19.43
C ALA A 107 -9.91 -0.48 -18.66
N ARG A 108 -10.55 0.63 -19.04
CA ARG A 108 -11.82 1.09 -18.49
C ARG A 108 -12.91 0.08 -18.85
N LEU A 109 -13.69 -0.33 -17.85
CA LEU A 109 -14.79 -1.24 -18.03
C LEU A 109 -16.04 -0.45 -18.45
N PRO A 110 -16.83 -0.95 -19.41
CA PRO A 110 -18.08 -0.30 -19.80
C PRO A 110 -19.07 -0.37 -18.64
N GLY A 111 -19.67 0.77 -18.28
CA GLY A 111 -20.82 0.80 -17.38
C GLY A 111 -21.99 0.05 -18.04
N ARG A 112 -22.38 -1.10 -17.50
CA ARG A 112 -23.51 -1.89 -17.99
C ARG A 112 -24.68 -1.77 -17.01
N ALA A 113 -25.89 -1.81 -17.56
CA ALA A 113 -27.11 -1.81 -16.77
C ALA A 113 -27.17 -3.08 -15.89
N ALA A 114 -27.78 -2.94 -14.71
CA ALA A 114 -27.96 -4.02 -13.75
C ALA A 114 -28.73 -5.20 -14.39
N GLY A 115 -28.05 -6.33 -14.59
CA GLY A 115 -28.68 -7.63 -14.85
C GLY A 115 -28.98 -8.36 -13.54
N ASP A 116 -28.97 -9.69 -13.56
CA ASP A 116 -28.96 -10.48 -12.31
C ASP A 116 -27.66 -10.21 -11.54
N LEU A 117 -27.75 -9.39 -10.49
CA LEU A 117 -26.62 -9.04 -9.66
C LEU A 117 -26.47 -10.02 -8.49
N PRO A 118 -25.23 -10.39 -8.12
CA PRO A 118 -24.98 -11.03 -6.85
C PRO A 118 -25.51 -10.18 -5.69
N VAL A 119 -26.22 -10.82 -4.75
CA VAL A 119 -26.71 -10.18 -3.54
C VAL A 119 -25.59 -10.11 -2.53
N VAL A 120 -25.42 -8.93 -1.92
CA VAL A 120 -24.51 -8.74 -0.78
C VAL A 120 -25.15 -9.37 0.46
N THR A 121 -24.48 -10.36 1.02
CA THR A 121 -24.97 -11.19 2.14
C THR A 121 -24.37 -10.80 3.49
N GLY A 122 -23.32 -9.97 3.50
CA GLY A 122 -22.72 -9.46 4.72
C GLY A 122 -21.67 -8.40 4.46
N ASN A 123 -21.39 -7.61 5.49
CA ASN A 123 -20.32 -6.61 5.51
C ASN A 123 -19.49 -6.74 6.81
N ARG A 124 -18.22 -6.34 6.74
CA ARG A 124 -17.35 -6.22 7.93
C ARG A 124 -16.34 -5.11 7.70
N LEU A 125 -16.10 -4.30 8.74
CA LEU A 125 -14.99 -3.35 8.78
C LEU A 125 -13.72 -4.06 9.21
N ASP A 126 -12.60 -3.69 8.59
CA ASP A 126 -11.30 -4.28 8.90
C ASP A 126 -10.20 -3.24 8.67
N PHE A 127 -9.80 -2.58 9.76
CA PHE A 127 -8.86 -1.46 9.73
C PHE A 127 -7.47 -1.83 9.18
N ALA A 128 -7.15 -3.13 9.06
CA ALA A 128 -5.91 -3.56 8.43
C ALA A 128 -5.85 -3.18 6.93
N LEU A 129 -7.01 -3.03 6.26
CA LEU A 129 -7.08 -2.50 4.90
C LEU A 129 -6.46 -1.10 4.81
N GLU A 130 -6.60 -0.31 5.86
CA GLU A 130 -6.26 1.11 5.89
C GLU A 130 -4.81 1.37 6.26
N ALA A 131 -3.99 0.35 6.57
CA ALA A 131 -2.63 0.52 7.08
C ALA A 131 -1.77 1.52 6.27
N ALA A 132 -1.88 1.51 4.94
CA ALA A 132 -1.17 2.42 4.04
C ALA A 132 -1.65 3.88 4.10
N VAL A 133 -2.93 4.10 4.45
CA VAL A 133 -3.60 5.41 4.49
C VAL A 133 -3.99 5.83 5.92
N GLU A 134 -3.56 5.08 6.93
CA GLU A 134 -3.86 5.31 8.36
C GLU A 134 -3.59 6.76 8.77
N ARG A 135 -2.56 7.37 8.19
CA ARG A 135 -2.14 8.73 8.51
C ARG A 135 -2.89 9.84 7.77
N TRP A 136 -3.77 9.49 6.84
CA TRP A 136 -4.65 10.43 6.11
C TRP A 136 -5.93 10.69 6.90
N ALA A 137 -6.46 9.68 7.62
CA ALA A 137 -7.73 9.78 8.33
C ALA A 137 -7.74 10.85 9.43
N GLY A 138 -8.85 11.59 9.51
CA GLY A 138 -9.14 12.52 10.61
C GLY A 138 -8.36 13.84 10.57
N ARG A 139 -7.75 14.19 9.42
CA ARG A 139 -7.00 15.44 9.24
C ARG A 139 -7.60 16.27 8.12
N HIS A 140 -7.83 17.56 8.38
CA HIS A 140 -8.34 18.50 7.40
C HIS A 140 -9.53 17.93 6.60
N ASN A 141 -9.26 17.42 5.40
CA ASN A 141 -10.24 16.84 4.48
C ASN A 141 -10.01 15.35 4.20
N GLY A 142 -9.01 14.71 4.83
CA GLY A 142 -8.66 13.31 4.65
C GLY A 142 -9.79 12.38 5.09
N ARG A 143 -10.26 11.56 4.15
CA ARG A 143 -11.34 10.59 4.35
C ARG A 143 -10.85 9.22 3.92
N VAL A 144 -11.20 8.21 4.71
CA VAL A 144 -10.89 6.81 4.44
C VAL A 144 -12.17 6.01 4.64
N GLU A 145 -12.45 5.14 3.70
CA GLU A 145 -13.54 4.18 3.76
C GLU A 145 -13.00 2.80 3.36
N SER A 146 -13.19 1.81 4.22
CA SER A 146 -12.77 0.44 3.94
C SER A 146 -13.79 -0.57 4.45
N SER A 147 -13.96 -1.65 3.68
CA SER A 147 -14.94 -2.68 4.01
C SER A 147 -14.67 -3.99 3.28
N ILE A 148 -15.16 -5.08 3.86
CA ILE A 148 -15.21 -6.40 3.23
C ILE A 148 -16.68 -6.77 3.05
N HIS A 149 -17.05 -7.19 1.85
CA HIS A 149 -18.40 -7.66 1.50
C HIS A 149 -18.37 -9.09 0.98
N LEU A 150 -19.42 -9.86 1.30
CA LEU A 150 -19.62 -11.21 0.77
C LEU A 150 -20.82 -11.25 -0.16
N THR A 151 -20.71 -11.96 -1.28
CA THR A 151 -21.78 -12.11 -2.26
C THR A 151 -22.22 -13.55 -2.44
N ASP A 152 -23.50 -13.77 -2.76
CA ASP A 152 -24.08 -15.09 -3.01
C ASP A 152 -23.72 -15.68 -4.40
N GLY A 153 -23.19 -14.85 -5.29
CA GLY A 153 -22.70 -15.19 -6.62
C GLY A 153 -21.37 -14.49 -6.96
N PRO A 154 -20.66 -14.96 -7.99
CA PRO A 154 -19.39 -14.38 -8.39
C PRO A 154 -19.57 -12.99 -9.02
N VAL A 155 -18.73 -12.04 -8.60
CA VAL A 155 -18.58 -10.72 -9.21
C VAL A 155 -17.47 -10.78 -10.25
N GLY A 156 -17.73 -10.21 -11.42
CA GLY A 156 -16.79 -10.16 -12.53
C GLY A 156 -16.88 -8.84 -13.30
N PRO A 157 -16.16 -8.71 -14.42
CA PRO A 157 -16.06 -7.44 -15.17
C PRO A 157 -17.40 -6.86 -15.61
N ASP A 158 -18.40 -7.71 -15.86
CA ASP A 158 -19.74 -7.29 -16.30
C ASP A 158 -20.66 -6.87 -15.16
N THR A 159 -20.38 -7.29 -13.92
CA THR A 159 -21.22 -7.04 -12.74
C THR A 159 -20.58 -6.11 -11.72
N VAL A 160 -19.27 -5.86 -11.82
CA VAL A 160 -18.51 -5.07 -10.85
C VAL A 160 -19.05 -3.65 -10.67
N HIS A 161 -19.46 -3.01 -11.76
CA HIS A 161 -19.93 -1.62 -11.76
C HIS A 161 -21.24 -1.45 -10.97
N PRO A 162 -22.33 -2.16 -11.32
CA PRO A 162 -23.57 -2.09 -10.55
C PRO A 162 -23.46 -2.69 -9.13
N VAL A 163 -22.58 -3.68 -8.90
CA VAL A 163 -22.32 -4.19 -7.55
C VAL A 163 -21.64 -3.13 -6.68
N LEU A 164 -20.65 -2.41 -7.20
CA LEU A 164 -19.96 -1.36 -6.44
C LEU A 164 -20.93 -0.25 -5.99
N LEU A 165 -21.87 0.14 -6.86
CA LEU A 165 -22.93 1.11 -6.52
C LEU A 165 -23.93 0.57 -5.49
N SER A 166 -24.12 -0.75 -5.39
CA SER A 166 -25.06 -1.36 -4.44
C SER A 166 -24.47 -1.61 -3.05
N LEU A 167 -23.14 -1.46 -2.88
CA LEU A 167 -22.47 -1.66 -1.59
C LEU A 167 -22.83 -0.60 -0.55
N GLY A 168 -23.39 0.55 -0.97
CA GLY A 168 -23.75 1.66 -0.09
C GLY A 168 -22.52 2.37 0.49
N LEU A 169 -21.49 2.56 -0.33
CA LEU A 169 -20.25 3.24 0.07
C LEU A 169 -20.48 4.75 0.17
N ASP A 170 -20.01 5.36 1.25
CA ASP A 170 -20.07 6.81 1.49
C ASP A 170 -19.33 7.58 0.39
N CYS A 171 -18.20 7.04 -0.11
CA CYS A 171 -17.43 7.68 -1.20
C CYS A 171 -18.19 7.73 -2.54
N LEU A 172 -19.26 6.94 -2.67
CA LEU A 172 -20.13 6.87 -3.84
C LEU A 172 -21.55 7.40 -3.57
N GLU A 173 -21.78 8.03 -2.41
CA GLU A 173 -23.08 8.58 -2.07
C GLU A 173 -23.54 9.62 -3.11
N GLY A 174 -24.82 9.60 -3.47
CA GLY A 174 -25.42 10.48 -4.47
C GLY A 174 -25.26 10.03 -5.92
N LEU A 175 -24.48 8.98 -6.20
CA LEU A 175 -24.37 8.41 -7.55
C LEU A 175 -25.57 7.52 -7.86
N ALA A 176 -26.46 8.00 -8.74
CA ALA A 176 -27.59 7.22 -9.24
C ALA A 176 -27.26 6.43 -10.51
N THR A 177 -26.20 6.79 -11.25
CA THR A 177 -25.87 6.23 -12.56
C THR A 177 -24.38 5.92 -12.72
N SER A 178 -24.08 5.00 -13.63
CA SER A 178 -22.71 4.58 -13.92
C SER A 178 -21.86 5.63 -14.65
N GLU A 179 -22.45 6.72 -15.14
CA GLU A 179 -21.75 7.74 -15.94
C GLU A 179 -20.71 8.52 -15.12
N HIS A 180 -20.94 8.64 -13.82
CA HIS A 180 -20.10 9.38 -12.86
C HIS A 180 -19.14 8.48 -12.08
N LEU A 181 -19.09 7.18 -12.39
CA LEU A 181 -18.20 6.21 -11.77
C LEU A 181 -17.34 5.58 -12.87
N ALA A 182 -16.02 5.75 -12.78
CA ALA A 182 -15.09 5.00 -13.61
C ALA A 182 -14.60 3.79 -12.84
N VAL A 183 -14.64 2.62 -13.48
CA VAL A 183 -14.00 1.40 -12.99
C VAL A 183 -13.05 0.92 -14.08
N PHE A 184 -11.82 0.57 -13.69
CA PHE A 184 -10.80 0.09 -14.59
C PHE A 184 -10.07 -1.08 -13.97
N THR A 185 -9.53 -1.95 -14.84
CA THR A 185 -8.66 -3.03 -14.39
C THR A 185 -7.34 -2.47 -13.88
N THR A 186 -6.77 -3.09 -12.84
CA THR A 186 -5.43 -2.77 -12.35
C THR A 186 -4.70 -4.05 -11.95
N THR A 187 -3.46 -3.92 -11.51
CA THR A 187 -2.60 -5.03 -11.07
C THR A 187 -2.23 -4.89 -9.60
N PRO A 188 -1.86 -5.98 -8.92
CA PRO A 188 -1.30 -5.90 -7.57
C PRO A 188 -0.13 -4.92 -7.46
N ALA A 189 0.70 -4.81 -8.51
CA ALA A 189 1.85 -3.91 -8.52
C ALA A 189 1.50 -2.43 -8.66
N GLU A 190 0.41 -2.11 -9.36
CA GLU A 190 -0.12 -0.76 -9.41
C GLU A 190 -0.78 -0.37 -8.09
N ALA A 191 -1.61 -1.27 -7.54
CA ALA A 191 -2.25 -1.07 -6.25
C ALA A 191 -1.21 -0.88 -5.13
N TRP A 192 -0.21 -1.77 -5.06
CA TRP A 192 0.87 -1.66 -4.08
C TRP A 192 1.64 -0.35 -4.23
N ARG A 193 1.95 0.08 -5.45
CA ARG A 193 2.69 1.33 -5.70
C ARG A 193 1.93 2.55 -5.15
N VAL A 194 0.63 2.63 -5.42
CA VAL A 194 -0.20 3.75 -4.92
C VAL A 194 -0.29 3.74 -3.39
N LEU A 195 -0.49 2.57 -2.78
CA LEU A 195 -0.50 2.42 -1.33
C LEU A 195 0.86 2.76 -0.70
N PHE A 196 1.94 2.32 -1.33
CA PHE A 196 3.31 2.64 -0.91
C PHE A 196 3.58 4.15 -0.99
N THR A 197 3.15 4.80 -2.06
CA THR A 197 3.26 6.26 -2.21
C THR A 197 2.47 6.98 -1.13
N ALA A 198 1.22 6.57 -0.88
CA ALA A 198 0.39 7.13 0.17
C ALA A 198 1.04 7.02 1.56
N ALA A 199 1.52 5.84 1.92
CA ALA A 199 2.14 5.59 3.21
C ALA A 199 3.49 6.32 3.36
N SER A 200 4.33 6.27 2.33
CA SER A 200 5.69 6.83 2.38
C SER A 200 5.69 8.36 2.42
N LEU A 201 4.73 9.01 1.77
CA LEU A 201 4.60 10.46 1.68
C LEU A 201 3.65 11.09 2.69
N GLY A 202 2.76 10.31 3.30
CA GLY A 202 1.96 10.74 4.44
C GLY A 202 1.00 11.90 4.18
N GLY A 203 0.54 12.08 2.93
CA GLY A 203 -0.50 13.07 2.58
C GLY A 203 -0.02 14.52 2.65
N GLY A 204 0.86 14.93 1.71
CA GLY A 204 1.33 16.32 1.59
C GLY A 204 2.38 16.81 2.62
N HIS A 205 2.45 16.21 3.82
CA HIS A 205 3.19 16.79 4.95
C HIS A 205 4.37 15.95 5.46
N ASP A 206 5.51 16.62 5.73
CA ASP A 206 6.80 15.98 6.06
C ASP A 206 6.83 15.25 7.41
N ASP A 207 6.14 15.75 8.44
CA ASP A 207 6.15 15.18 9.80
C ASP A 207 5.38 13.86 9.92
N TYR A 208 4.58 13.54 8.89
CA TYR A 208 3.68 12.39 8.91
C TYR A 208 4.12 11.24 8.01
N ARG A 209 5.26 11.38 7.34
CA ARG A 209 5.83 10.37 6.45
C ARG A 209 6.25 9.12 7.22
N TRP A 210 5.76 7.95 6.81
CA TRP A 210 6.36 6.68 7.25
C TRP A 210 7.78 6.50 6.70
N ARG A 211 8.10 7.16 5.57
CA ARG A 211 9.31 6.95 4.76
C ARG A 211 9.35 5.52 4.21
N GLY A 212 10.37 5.19 3.42
CA GLY A 212 10.37 3.98 2.58
C GLY A 212 10.15 2.69 3.39
N ALA A 213 10.96 2.41 4.40
CA ALA A 213 10.88 1.16 5.15
C ALA A 213 9.49 0.87 5.77
N TYR A 214 8.94 1.83 6.52
CA TYR A 214 7.61 1.65 7.14
C TYR A 214 6.47 1.86 6.14
N GLY A 215 6.66 2.67 5.10
CA GLY A 215 5.69 2.82 4.01
C GLY A 215 5.53 1.52 3.22
N ARG A 216 6.64 0.80 3.01
CA ARG A 216 6.67 -0.56 2.45
C ARG A 216 5.87 -1.52 3.33
N LEU A 217 6.15 -1.55 4.63
CA LEU A 217 5.41 -2.40 5.57
C LEU A 217 3.91 -2.12 5.57
N ALA A 218 3.52 -0.85 5.63
CA ALA A 218 2.12 -0.43 5.62
C ALA A 218 1.40 -0.84 4.32
N ALA A 219 2.04 -0.66 3.17
CA ALA A 219 1.51 -1.10 1.88
C ALA A 219 1.32 -2.63 1.82
N TRP A 220 2.31 -3.40 2.29
CA TRP A 220 2.18 -4.86 2.37
C TRP A 220 1.03 -5.32 3.28
N ARG A 221 0.83 -4.66 4.43
CA ARG A 221 -0.28 -4.96 5.34
C ARG A 221 -1.64 -4.66 4.72
N SER A 222 -1.78 -3.52 4.06
CA SER A 222 -3.00 -3.19 3.31
C SER A 222 -3.28 -4.24 2.22
N ILE A 223 -2.28 -4.64 1.44
CA ILE A 223 -2.44 -5.69 0.42
C ILE A 223 -2.87 -7.01 1.06
N ALA A 224 -2.21 -7.45 2.15
CA ALA A 224 -2.55 -8.69 2.86
C ALA A 224 -4.02 -8.72 3.31
N ALA A 225 -4.51 -7.62 3.88
CA ALA A 225 -5.90 -7.47 4.30
C ALA A 225 -6.87 -7.44 3.11
N LEU A 226 -6.53 -6.70 2.05
CA LEU A 226 -7.34 -6.62 0.83
C LEU A 226 -7.53 -8.00 0.20
N VAL A 227 -6.48 -8.81 0.11
CA VAL A 227 -6.55 -10.16 -0.50
C VAL A 227 -7.08 -11.23 0.45
N GLY A 228 -7.25 -10.87 1.73
CA GLY A 228 -7.88 -11.69 2.77
C GLY A 228 -7.04 -12.87 3.23
N VAL A 229 -5.71 -12.69 3.36
CA VAL A 229 -4.87 -13.67 4.05
C VAL A 229 -4.88 -13.45 5.56
N PRO A 230 -4.59 -14.47 6.38
CA PRO A 230 -4.43 -14.32 7.83
C PRO A 230 -3.28 -13.37 8.22
N ASP A 231 -3.35 -12.78 9.42
CA ASP A 231 -2.34 -11.84 9.94
C ASP A 231 -0.93 -12.45 10.09
N ASP A 232 -0.84 -13.77 10.26
CA ASP A 232 0.41 -14.52 10.38
C ASP A 232 0.92 -15.08 9.04
N ALA A 233 0.24 -14.74 7.93
CA ALA A 233 0.65 -15.17 6.60
C ALA A 233 2.04 -14.65 6.24
N ARG A 234 2.82 -15.51 5.58
CA ARG A 234 4.15 -15.16 5.07
C ARG A 234 4.01 -14.27 3.83
N PRO A 235 5.00 -13.42 3.52
CA PRO A 235 4.98 -12.58 2.31
C PRO A 235 4.67 -13.34 1.03
N GLY A 236 5.26 -14.53 0.84
CA GLY A 236 5.01 -15.35 -0.35
C GLY A 236 3.55 -15.81 -0.48
N GLU A 237 2.83 -15.99 0.63
CA GLU A 237 1.40 -16.32 0.63
C GLU A 237 0.56 -15.10 0.26
N VAL A 238 0.94 -13.91 0.75
CA VAL A 238 0.33 -12.63 0.35
C VAL A 238 0.48 -12.43 -1.16
N GLU A 239 1.68 -12.61 -1.70
CA GLU A 239 1.94 -12.45 -3.14
C GLU A 239 1.13 -13.44 -3.98
N GLN A 240 1.15 -14.72 -3.59
CA GLN A 240 0.40 -15.75 -4.31
C GLN A 240 -1.10 -15.43 -4.31
N ARG A 241 -1.63 -15.00 -3.17
CA ARG A 241 -3.04 -14.64 -3.05
C ARG A 241 -3.36 -13.37 -3.85
N ALA A 242 -2.50 -12.36 -3.80
CA ALA A 242 -2.65 -11.12 -4.56
C ALA A 242 -2.69 -11.39 -6.07
N ALA A 243 -1.81 -12.27 -6.57
CA ALA A 243 -1.78 -12.66 -7.97
C ALA A 243 -3.01 -13.48 -8.42
N ALA A 244 -3.68 -14.18 -7.49
CA ALA A 244 -4.89 -14.94 -7.79
C ALA A 244 -6.18 -14.09 -7.74
N CYS A 245 -6.16 -12.94 -7.08
CA CYS A 245 -7.31 -12.04 -6.99
C CYS A 245 -7.46 -11.19 -8.26
N THR A 246 -8.68 -10.72 -8.51
CA THR A 246 -8.93 -9.71 -9.54
C THR A 246 -8.91 -8.32 -8.91
N TRP A 247 -8.21 -7.38 -9.54
CA TRP A 247 -8.01 -6.04 -9.04
C TRP A 247 -8.67 -5.00 -9.94
N TYR A 248 -9.41 -4.09 -9.32
CA TYR A 248 -10.01 -2.95 -9.97
C TYR A 248 -9.60 -1.67 -9.25
N GLY A 249 -9.33 -0.64 -10.03
CA GLY A 249 -9.32 0.74 -9.57
C GLY A 249 -10.67 1.40 -9.87
N PHE A 250 -11.07 2.35 -9.05
CA PHE A 250 -12.24 3.18 -9.32
C PHE A 250 -12.03 4.63 -8.89
N ASN A 251 -12.77 5.53 -9.53
CA ASN A 251 -12.92 6.92 -9.13
C ASN A 251 -14.35 7.38 -9.44
N ALA A 252 -14.81 8.44 -8.78
CA ALA A 252 -16.16 8.93 -8.99
C ALA A 252 -16.30 10.45 -8.85
N SER A 253 -17.33 11.01 -9.49
CA SER A 253 -17.70 12.43 -9.39
C SER A 253 -18.57 12.69 -8.17
N THR A 254 -17.95 12.69 -6.98
CA THR A 254 -18.64 12.96 -5.72
C THR A 254 -17.94 14.07 -4.95
N ASP A 255 -18.60 14.64 -3.94
CA ASP A 255 -17.98 15.57 -2.98
C ASP A 255 -16.99 14.86 -2.02
N TRP A 256 -16.77 13.57 -2.24
CA TRP A 256 -15.82 12.76 -1.51
C TRP A 256 -14.47 12.72 -2.21
N PHE A 257 -14.46 12.42 -3.52
CA PHE A 257 -13.24 12.46 -4.33
C PHE A 257 -12.96 13.89 -4.79
N ASN A 258 -11.83 14.45 -4.39
CA ASN A 258 -11.50 15.85 -4.70
C ASN A 258 -10.87 16.03 -6.09
N TYR A 259 -10.66 14.95 -6.86
CA TYR A 259 -9.99 14.94 -8.16
C TYR A 259 -8.58 15.54 -8.15
N ALA A 260 -8.02 15.73 -6.95
CA ALA A 260 -6.64 16.07 -6.74
C ALA A 260 -5.79 14.80 -6.89
N ASP A 261 -4.48 14.97 -7.05
CA ASP A 261 -3.52 13.87 -7.29
C ASP A 261 -3.45 12.81 -6.16
N MET A 262 -4.35 12.81 -5.17
CA MET A 262 -4.34 12.05 -3.92
C MET A 262 -5.65 11.27 -3.65
N ASP A 263 -6.32 10.82 -4.71
CA ASP A 263 -7.49 9.93 -4.60
C ASP A 263 -7.11 8.46 -4.87
N ILE A 264 -7.58 7.56 -4.01
CA ILE A 264 -7.40 6.11 -4.10
C ILE A 264 -8.78 5.47 -4.05
N GLY A 265 -9.08 4.64 -5.04
CA GLY A 265 -10.22 3.72 -5.02
C GLY A 265 -9.76 2.36 -5.50
N LEU A 266 -9.77 1.36 -4.61
CA LEU A 266 -9.37 -0.01 -4.87
C LEU A 266 -10.49 -0.97 -4.52
N LEU A 267 -10.76 -1.91 -5.42
CA LEU A 267 -11.63 -3.05 -5.20
C LEU A 267 -10.88 -4.33 -5.54
N VAL A 268 -10.81 -5.25 -4.58
CA VAL A 268 -10.20 -6.57 -4.75
C VAL A 268 -11.26 -7.64 -4.65
N VAL A 269 -11.33 -8.48 -5.67
CA VAL A 269 -12.27 -9.60 -5.77
C VAL A 269 -11.51 -10.90 -5.61
N SER A 270 -11.94 -11.74 -4.67
CA SER A 270 -11.35 -13.06 -4.44
C SER A 270 -11.43 -13.96 -5.69
N PRO A 271 -10.61 -15.03 -5.77
CA PRO A 271 -10.56 -15.89 -6.96
C PRO A 271 -11.90 -16.59 -7.29
N ASP A 272 -12.77 -16.79 -6.29
CA ASP A 272 -14.11 -17.36 -6.47
C ASP A 272 -15.19 -16.31 -6.80
N GLY A 273 -14.81 -15.02 -6.86
CA GLY A 273 -15.70 -13.91 -7.15
C GLY A 273 -16.60 -13.48 -5.98
N ARG A 274 -16.45 -14.06 -4.78
CA ARG A 274 -17.49 -13.96 -3.72
C ARG A 274 -17.12 -13.09 -2.52
N ARG A 275 -15.85 -12.70 -2.37
CA ARG A 275 -15.38 -11.74 -1.37
C ARG A 275 -14.85 -10.51 -2.08
N LEU A 276 -15.41 -9.37 -1.71
CA LEU A 276 -15.01 -8.05 -2.17
C LEU A 276 -14.33 -7.33 -1.01
N ALA A 277 -13.16 -6.75 -1.24
CA ALA A 277 -12.53 -5.84 -0.30
C ALA A 277 -12.37 -4.47 -0.97
N VAL A 278 -12.87 -3.44 -0.32
CA VAL A 278 -12.86 -2.07 -0.81
C VAL A 278 -11.95 -1.24 0.07
N LEU A 279 -11.13 -0.39 -0.56
CA LEU A 279 -10.43 0.70 0.09
C LEU A 279 -10.57 1.95 -0.77
N ALA A 280 -11.25 2.96 -0.25
CA ALA A 280 -11.24 4.30 -0.77
C ALA A 280 -10.50 5.22 0.21
N ALA A 281 -9.61 6.07 -0.30
CA ALA A 281 -8.94 7.10 0.49
C ALA A 281 -8.79 8.38 -0.34
N THR A 282 -9.02 9.53 0.28
CA THR A 282 -8.65 10.84 -0.28
C THR A 282 -7.87 11.60 0.78
N ASP A 283 -6.88 12.37 0.36
CA ASP A 283 -6.29 13.43 1.17
C ASP A 283 -6.13 14.67 0.29
N TYR A 284 -6.32 15.85 0.87
CA TYR A 284 -6.13 17.10 0.16
C TYR A 284 -5.72 18.19 1.13
N ASP A 285 -4.44 18.54 1.07
CA ASP A 285 -3.89 19.78 1.55
C ASP A 285 -4.45 20.89 0.64
N GLY A 286 -5.54 21.52 1.10
CA GLY A 286 -6.02 22.78 0.53
C GLY A 286 -4.85 23.71 0.27
N GLY A 287 -4.72 24.16 -0.99
CA GLY A 287 -3.59 24.98 -1.46
C GLY A 287 -3.31 26.25 -0.65
#